data_AF-A0A2W7B818-F1
#
_entry.id   AF-A0A2W7B818-F1
#
_cell.length_a   1.000
_cell.length_b   1.000
_cell.length_c   1.000
_cell.angle_alpha   90.00
_cell.angle_beta   90.00
_cell.angle_gamma   90.00
#
_symmetry.space_group_name_H-M   'P 1'
#
loop_
_entity.id
_entity.type
_entity.pdbx_description
1 polymer ?
#
loop_
_entity_poly.entity_id
_entity_poly.type
_entity_poly.pdbx_seq_one_letter_code
_entity_poly.pdbx_strand_id
1 'polypeptide(L)'
;MDQALLYFDFLLYFKVENLTSTYFINLKFMTINNIQKQLKTLEINLIRKDIGFYDRLIELTSKKQSNGILIFGMIPYISLFTIESYTYIQKVLPHHLRNLSKDNEKIIRNARMRLKLFDDSNNRVDGTFYLLDEISEFLKDLFINSHKGSFASIKKALQPDMGISFYVNHIVSSTHTGLLLSGLEKVQLSEEFEDTEDNTTKILYMVGKELGEYLGWLKKLPEFKSIKTNAFKYEIEDSKFYYQDVKSDEFFSSSFNKSDQNSINFSLLLFLSTVNFIDHIFTRIISEDVVYSFFKIKFIMLYHLASSLKKLESYCYPKNSLSNDSKEFLKKILKDKDLKMIQSKTELRNILVHYKIGKNSDLYFSGDFNFKTLIEYFFNGHTFEEIDGKVNHQIKRISSILEQWSNWSLDSSQYSRYF
;
A
#
# COMPACT_ATOMS: atom_id res chain seq x y z
N MET A 1 -47.73 -60.67 -22.03
CA MET A 1 -46.54 -60.72 -21.16
C MET A 1 -45.52 -59.64 -21.54
N ASP A 2 -45.45 -59.23 -22.81
CA ASP A 2 -44.43 -58.28 -23.30
C ASP A 2 -44.62 -56.80 -22.90
N GLN A 3 -45.84 -56.35 -22.58
CA GLN A 3 -46.05 -54.97 -22.09
C GLN A 3 -45.60 -54.74 -20.63
N ALA A 4 -45.53 -55.80 -19.82
CA ALA A 4 -45.10 -55.70 -18.42
C ALA A 4 -43.56 -55.60 -18.31
N LEU A 5 -42.81 -56.23 -19.23
CA LEU A 5 -41.35 -56.13 -19.31
C LEU A 5 -40.90 -54.73 -19.74
N LEU A 6 -41.58 -54.13 -20.74
CA LEU A 6 -41.29 -52.76 -21.20
C LEU A 6 -41.53 -51.69 -20.12
N TYR A 7 -42.54 -51.88 -19.25
CA TYR A 7 -42.80 -50.95 -18.15
C TYR A 7 -41.77 -51.09 -17.01
N PHE A 8 -41.25 -52.29 -16.78
CA PHE A 8 -40.22 -52.55 -15.76
C PHE A 8 -38.86 -51.97 -16.17
N ASP A 9 -38.46 -52.13 -17.44
CA ASP A 9 -37.21 -51.55 -17.96
C ASP A 9 -37.26 -50.01 -17.98
N PHE A 10 -38.41 -49.40 -18.28
CA PHE A 10 -38.60 -47.95 -18.21
C PHE A 10 -38.49 -47.42 -16.78
N LEU A 11 -39.09 -48.10 -15.79
CA LEU A 11 -38.99 -47.72 -14.38
C LEU A 11 -37.57 -47.93 -13.83
N LEU A 12 -36.85 -48.97 -14.27
CA LEU A 12 -35.45 -49.20 -13.89
C LEU A 12 -34.55 -48.10 -14.46
N TYR A 13 -34.74 -47.74 -15.74
CA TYR A 13 -34.00 -46.66 -16.41
C TYR A 13 -34.24 -45.31 -15.72
N PHE A 14 -35.49 -44.94 -15.43
CA PHE A 14 -35.82 -43.69 -14.72
C PHE A 14 -35.27 -43.64 -13.29
N LYS A 15 -35.18 -44.79 -12.61
CA LYS A 15 -34.60 -44.90 -11.27
C LYS A 15 -33.07 -44.80 -11.30
N VAL A 16 -32.41 -45.36 -12.32
CA VAL A 16 -30.95 -45.26 -12.52
C VAL A 16 -30.52 -43.85 -12.94
N GLU A 17 -31.25 -43.16 -13.81
CA GLU A 17 -30.98 -41.74 -14.14
C GLU A 17 -31.19 -40.82 -12.93
N ASN A 18 -32.22 -41.04 -12.12
CA ASN A 18 -32.42 -40.26 -10.89
C ASN A 18 -31.37 -40.56 -9.82
N LEU A 19 -30.92 -41.81 -9.67
CA LEU A 19 -29.87 -42.18 -8.73
C LEU A 19 -28.49 -41.67 -9.16
N THR A 20 -28.17 -41.74 -10.45
CA THR A 20 -26.92 -41.16 -11.00
C THR A 20 -26.94 -39.63 -10.89
N SER A 21 -28.05 -38.97 -11.25
CA SER A 21 -28.22 -37.53 -11.07
C SER A 21 -28.06 -37.10 -9.61
N THR A 22 -28.70 -37.79 -8.67
CA THR A 22 -28.57 -37.50 -7.23
C THR A 22 -27.14 -37.73 -6.72
N TYR A 23 -26.48 -38.80 -7.19
CA TYR A 23 -25.09 -39.09 -6.83
C TYR A 23 -24.12 -38.03 -7.37
N PHE A 24 -24.26 -37.62 -8.63
CA PHE A 24 -23.48 -36.53 -9.23
C PHE A 24 -23.72 -35.19 -8.54
N ILE A 25 -24.97 -34.89 -8.17
CA ILE A 25 -25.32 -33.70 -7.40
C ILE A 25 -24.64 -33.73 -6.03
N ASN A 26 -24.71 -34.85 -5.31
CA ASN A 26 -24.07 -35.00 -3.99
C ASN A 26 -22.55 -34.90 -4.06
N LEU A 27 -21.91 -35.54 -5.04
CA LEU A 27 -20.46 -35.41 -5.27
C LEU A 27 -20.06 -33.97 -5.59
N LYS A 28 -20.84 -33.28 -6.43
CA LYS A 28 -20.60 -31.87 -6.75
C LYS A 28 -20.76 -30.97 -5.52
N PHE A 29 -21.77 -31.20 -4.69
CA PHE A 29 -21.97 -30.47 -3.43
C PHE A 29 -20.85 -30.73 -2.41
N MET A 30 -20.44 -31.98 -2.21
CA MET A 30 -19.31 -32.31 -1.33
C MET A 30 -18.01 -31.64 -1.81
N THR A 31 -17.77 -31.66 -3.13
CA THR A 31 -16.61 -31.01 -3.74
C THR A 31 -16.64 -29.49 -3.53
N ILE A 32 -17.79 -28.84 -3.76
CA ILE A 32 -17.95 -27.39 -3.55
C ILE A 32 -17.71 -27.01 -2.09
N ASN A 33 -18.27 -27.76 -1.14
CA ASN A 33 -18.10 -27.48 0.29
C ASN A 33 -16.64 -27.64 0.73
N ASN A 34 -15.94 -28.65 0.22
CA ASN A 34 -14.53 -28.86 0.52
C ASN A 34 -13.65 -27.73 -0.04
N ILE A 35 -13.89 -27.31 -1.29
CA ILE A 35 -13.21 -26.18 -1.93
C ILE A 35 -13.41 -24.89 -1.12
N GLN A 36 -14.65 -24.58 -0.72
CA GLN A 36 -14.94 -23.40 0.09
C GLN A 36 -14.21 -23.42 1.44
N LYS A 37 -14.10 -24.60 2.06
CA LYS A 37 -13.35 -24.77 3.31
C LYS A 37 -11.85 -24.55 3.11
N GLN A 38 -11.27 -25.10 2.05
CA GLN A 38 -9.86 -24.91 1.71
C GLN A 38 -9.55 -23.43 1.41
N LEU A 39 -10.42 -22.77 0.64
CA LEU A 39 -10.32 -21.35 0.35
C LEU A 39 -10.31 -20.51 1.62
N LYS A 40 -11.32 -20.68 2.48
CA LYS A 40 -11.39 -19.98 3.75
C LYS A 40 -10.14 -20.23 4.63
N THR A 41 -9.63 -21.45 4.61
CA THR A 41 -8.39 -21.81 5.33
C THR A 41 -7.19 -21.03 4.78
N LEU A 42 -7.06 -20.93 3.46
CA LEU A 42 -6.01 -20.15 2.82
C LEU A 42 -6.14 -18.66 3.14
N GLU A 43 -7.34 -18.07 3.00
CA GLU A 43 -7.62 -16.66 3.31
C GLU A 43 -7.23 -16.32 4.77
N ILE A 44 -7.65 -17.15 5.73
CA ILE A 44 -7.26 -17.00 7.14
C ILE A 44 -5.74 -17.12 7.30
N ASN A 45 -5.10 -18.06 6.62
CA ASN A 45 -3.64 -18.21 6.68
C ASN A 45 -2.90 -17.00 6.10
N LEU A 46 -3.44 -16.33 5.08
CA LEU A 46 -2.87 -15.07 4.57
C LEU A 46 -2.93 -13.97 5.63
N ILE A 47 -4.07 -13.80 6.30
CA ILE A 47 -4.23 -12.85 7.41
C ILE A 47 -3.28 -13.18 8.57
N ARG A 48 -3.12 -14.46 8.92
CA ARG A 48 -2.17 -14.92 9.97
C ARG A 48 -0.72 -14.57 9.65
N LYS A 49 -0.32 -14.67 8.39
CA LYS A 49 1.02 -14.27 7.94
C LYS A 49 1.21 -12.76 8.08
N ASP A 50 0.22 -11.96 7.69
CA ASP A 50 0.28 -10.50 7.86
C ASP A 50 0.28 -10.08 9.34
N ILE A 51 -0.48 -10.75 10.22
CA ILE A 51 -0.41 -10.51 11.67
C ILE A 51 1.02 -10.73 12.18
N GLY A 52 1.62 -11.87 11.87
CA GLY A 52 2.99 -12.18 12.29
C GLY A 52 4.01 -11.18 11.73
N PHE A 53 3.80 -10.75 10.48
CA PHE A 53 4.63 -9.74 9.82
C PHE A 53 4.54 -8.38 10.52
N TYR A 54 3.35 -7.80 10.67
CA TYR A 54 3.20 -6.45 11.24
C TYR A 54 3.54 -6.40 12.72
N ASP A 55 3.23 -7.46 13.48
CA ASP A 55 3.60 -7.56 14.90
C ASP A 55 5.11 -7.45 15.09
N ARG A 56 5.87 -8.23 14.30
CA ARG A 56 7.33 -8.21 14.37
C ARG A 56 7.93 -6.94 13.77
N LEU A 57 7.36 -6.41 12.70
CA LEU A 57 7.78 -5.15 12.10
C LEU A 57 7.70 -4.01 13.12
N ILE A 58 6.54 -3.83 13.77
CA ILE A 58 6.31 -2.79 14.78
C ILE A 58 7.23 -2.98 15.98
N GLU A 59 7.39 -4.21 16.48
CA GLU A 59 8.29 -4.51 17.58
C GLU A 59 9.74 -4.08 17.27
N LEU A 60 10.20 -4.35 16.05
CA LEU A 60 11.58 -4.04 15.63
C LEU A 60 11.82 -2.56 15.42
N THR A 61 10.85 -1.84 14.85
CA THR A 61 11.02 -0.42 14.49
C THR A 61 10.75 0.50 15.66
N SER A 62 9.84 0.15 16.57
CA SER A 62 9.42 1.00 17.71
C SER A 62 10.56 1.41 18.65
N LYS A 63 11.66 0.65 18.69
CA LYS A 63 12.82 0.91 19.56
C LYS A 63 13.96 1.66 18.88
N LYS A 64 13.75 2.14 17.65
CA LYS A 64 14.80 2.69 16.78
C LYS A 64 14.68 4.21 16.69
N GLN A 65 15.82 4.89 16.55
CA GLN A 65 15.82 6.35 16.44
C GLN A 65 15.13 6.81 15.16
N SER A 66 15.29 6.04 14.08
CA SER A 66 14.62 6.28 12.80
C SER A 66 13.11 6.03 12.80
N ASN A 67 12.50 5.54 13.90
CA ASN A 67 11.08 5.18 13.93
C ASN A 67 10.16 6.32 13.51
N GLY A 68 10.51 7.57 13.82
CA GLY A 68 9.76 8.76 13.42
C GLY A 68 9.62 8.90 11.90
N ILE A 69 10.63 8.53 11.11
CA ILE A 69 10.55 8.51 9.64
C ILE A 69 9.88 7.22 9.17
N LEU A 70 10.29 6.09 9.74
CA LEU A 70 9.84 4.76 9.31
C LEU A 70 8.31 4.62 9.40
N ILE A 71 7.71 5.15 10.48
CA ILE A 71 6.28 4.99 10.71
C ILE A 71 5.43 5.62 9.60
N PHE A 72 5.83 6.79 9.07
CA PHE A 72 5.08 7.45 8.01
C PHE A 72 5.08 6.65 6.70
N GLY A 73 6.19 5.99 6.37
CA GLY A 73 6.23 5.07 5.23
C GLY A 73 5.46 3.77 5.46
N MET A 74 5.27 3.36 6.73
CA MET A 74 4.60 2.11 7.09
C MET A 74 3.08 2.25 7.31
N ILE A 75 2.61 3.41 7.76
CA ILE A 75 1.18 3.67 8.09
C ILE A 75 0.22 3.21 6.98
N PRO A 76 0.43 3.51 5.69
CA PRO A 76 -0.49 3.10 4.64
C PRO A 76 -0.66 1.57 4.55
N TYR A 77 0.42 0.82 4.77
CA TYR A 77 0.43 -0.66 4.71
C TYR A 77 -0.20 -1.29 5.95
N ILE A 78 0.08 -0.76 7.13
CA ILE A 78 -0.55 -1.19 8.39
C ILE A 78 -2.07 -0.90 8.33
N SER A 79 -2.43 0.27 7.80
CA SER A 79 -3.81 0.68 7.57
C SER A 79 -4.52 -0.22 6.56
N LEU A 80 -3.85 -0.59 5.46
CA LEU A 80 -4.34 -1.58 4.51
C LEU A 80 -4.66 -2.90 5.20
N PHE A 81 -3.70 -3.45 5.94
CA PHE A 81 -3.93 -4.68 6.68
C PHE A 81 -5.13 -4.56 7.63
N THR A 82 -5.20 -3.48 8.40
CA THR A 82 -6.24 -3.24 9.41
C THR A 82 -7.64 -3.21 8.78
N ILE A 83 -7.85 -2.37 7.77
CA ILE A 83 -9.17 -2.21 7.14
C ILE A 83 -9.63 -3.48 6.43
N GLU A 84 -8.72 -4.16 5.73
CA GLU A 84 -9.08 -5.33 4.93
C GLU A 84 -9.33 -6.56 5.81
N SER A 85 -8.53 -6.76 6.85
CA SER A 85 -8.78 -7.83 7.83
C SER A 85 -10.04 -7.55 8.67
N TYR A 86 -10.29 -6.29 9.04
CA TYR A 86 -11.53 -5.89 9.72
C TYR A 86 -12.76 -6.18 8.86
N THR A 87 -12.73 -5.77 7.59
CA THR A 87 -13.81 -6.03 6.62
C THR A 87 -14.03 -7.53 6.42
N TYR A 88 -12.95 -8.30 6.34
CA TYR A 88 -13.02 -9.76 6.23
C TYR A 88 -13.72 -10.38 7.45
N ILE A 89 -13.30 -10.01 8.66
CA ILE A 89 -13.85 -10.53 9.92
C ILE A 89 -15.32 -10.16 10.07
N GLN A 90 -15.69 -8.90 9.79
CA GLN A 90 -17.08 -8.46 9.83
C GLN A 90 -17.99 -9.36 8.97
N LYS A 91 -17.48 -9.82 7.82
CA LYS A 91 -18.24 -10.67 6.91
C LYS A 91 -18.21 -12.16 7.28
N VAL A 92 -17.06 -12.68 7.68
CA VAL A 92 -16.81 -14.13 7.79
C VAL A 92 -16.89 -14.64 9.23
N LEU A 93 -16.61 -13.78 10.21
CA LEU A 93 -16.56 -14.07 11.65
C LEU A 93 -17.21 -12.93 12.47
N PRO A 94 -18.48 -12.56 12.22
CA PRO A 94 -19.10 -11.36 12.82
C PRO A 94 -19.19 -11.40 14.35
N HIS A 95 -19.22 -12.60 14.95
CA HIS A 95 -19.22 -12.79 16.40
C HIS A 95 -17.87 -12.43 17.06
N HIS A 96 -16.81 -12.31 16.26
CA HIS A 96 -15.51 -11.83 16.67
C HIS A 96 -15.29 -10.38 16.20
N LEU A 97 -16.30 -9.53 16.09
CA LEU A 97 -16.06 -8.14 15.67
C LEU A 97 -15.68 -7.27 16.88
N ARG A 98 -14.52 -6.59 16.82
CA ARG A 98 -14.16 -5.48 17.71
C ARG A 98 -14.41 -4.18 16.98
N ASN A 99 -15.20 -3.27 17.56
CA ASN A 99 -15.40 -1.95 16.96
C ASN A 99 -14.10 -1.13 16.98
N LEU A 100 -13.79 -0.51 15.85
CA LEU A 100 -12.79 0.56 15.77
C LEU A 100 -13.46 1.88 16.20
N SER A 101 -12.70 2.80 16.80
CA SER A 101 -13.20 4.16 16.99
C SER A 101 -13.55 4.78 15.63
N LYS A 102 -14.73 5.40 15.50
CA LYS A 102 -15.23 5.93 14.21
C LYS A 102 -14.26 6.93 13.58
N ASP A 103 -13.74 7.85 14.38
CA ASP A 103 -12.84 8.91 13.90
C ASP A 103 -11.49 8.33 13.48
N ASN A 104 -10.94 7.41 14.28
CA ASN A 104 -9.70 6.70 13.94
C ASN A 104 -9.91 5.82 12.69
N GLU A 105 -11.04 5.12 12.57
CA GLU A 105 -11.36 4.29 11.41
C GLU A 105 -11.37 5.12 10.13
N LYS A 106 -11.93 6.34 10.16
CA LYS A 106 -11.91 7.25 9.01
C LYS A 106 -10.47 7.58 8.59
N ILE A 107 -9.61 7.97 9.53
CA ILE A 107 -8.21 8.31 9.25
C ILE A 107 -7.44 7.09 8.74
N ILE A 108 -7.59 5.92 9.39
CA ILE A 108 -6.97 4.66 8.97
C ILE A 108 -7.44 4.28 7.56
N ARG A 109 -8.73 4.42 7.26
CA ARG A 109 -9.28 4.17 5.92
C ARG A 109 -8.69 5.12 4.90
N ASN A 110 -8.54 6.39 5.22
CA ASN A 110 -7.90 7.37 4.36
C ASN A 110 -6.44 7.03 4.10
N ALA A 111 -5.67 6.71 5.14
CA ALA A 111 -4.27 6.28 5.02
C ALA A 111 -4.14 5.05 4.11
N ARG A 112 -5.02 4.05 4.27
CA ARG A 112 -5.14 2.89 3.37
C ARG A 112 -5.42 3.33 1.93
N MET A 113 -6.31 4.31 1.73
CA MET A 113 -6.64 4.82 0.40
C MET A 113 -5.46 5.55 -0.25
N ARG A 114 -4.52 6.11 0.52
CA ARG A 114 -3.31 6.75 -0.06
C ARG A 114 -2.38 5.77 -0.78
N LEU A 115 -2.42 4.47 -0.48
CA LEU A 115 -1.72 3.44 -1.28
C LEU A 115 -2.24 3.37 -2.72
N LYS A 116 -3.50 3.74 -2.95
CA LYS A 116 -4.07 3.76 -4.30
C LYS A 116 -3.55 4.94 -5.11
N LEU A 117 -2.94 5.96 -4.47
CA LEU A 117 -2.48 7.17 -5.14
C LEU A 117 -3.65 7.76 -5.97
N PHE A 118 -3.59 7.77 -7.31
CA PHE A 118 -4.69 8.25 -8.17
C PHE A 118 -5.76 7.19 -8.51
N ASP A 119 -5.71 6.00 -7.92
CA ASP A 119 -6.71 4.94 -8.05
C ASP A 119 -7.90 5.06 -7.08
N ASP A 120 -8.01 6.16 -6.35
CA ASP A 120 -9.21 6.46 -5.62
C ASP A 120 -10.35 6.82 -6.60
N SER A 121 -11.45 6.07 -6.54
CA SER A 121 -12.64 6.34 -7.35
C SER A 121 -13.30 7.66 -6.97
N ASN A 122 -13.11 8.10 -5.72
CA ASN A 122 -13.69 9.31 -5.17
C ASN A 122 -12.80 10.51 -5.49
N ASN A 123 -11.48 10.32 -5.36
CA ASN A 123 -10.48 11.35 -5.60
C ASN A 123 -9.68 11.01 -6.87
N ARG A 124 -10.22 11.42 -8.02
CA ARG A 124 -9.49 11.41 -9.31
C ARG A 124 -8.21 12.27 -9.19
N VAL A 125 -7.44 12.40 -10.28
CA VAL A 125 -6.20 13.19 -10.28
C VAL A 125 -6.42 14.59 -9.70
N ASP A 126 -7.49 15.29 -10.09
CA ASP A 126 -7.84 16.62 -9.55
C ASP A 126 -8.07 16.62 -8.02
N GLY A 127 -8.80 15.63 -7.50
CA GLY A 127 -9.07 15.53 -6.06
C GLY A 127 -7.79 15.22 -5.26
N THR A 128 -6.85 14.49 -5.86
CA THR A 128 -5.54 14.29 -5.23
C THR A 128 -4.71 15.57 -5.28
N PHE A 129 -4.69 16.30 -6.39
CA PHE A 129 -3.98 17.59 -6.48
C PHE A 129 -4.52 18.60 -5.48
N TYR A 130 -5.84 18.71 -5.35
CA TYR A 130 -6.48 19.55 -4.34
C TYR A 130 -5.95 19.23 -2.93
N LEU A 131 -5.90 17.95 -2.56
CA LEU A 131 -5.37 17.53 -1.27
C LEU A 131 -3.87 17.83 -1.09
N LEU A 132 -3.07 17.69 -2.15
CA LEU A 132 -1.64 18.03 -2.12
C LEU A 132 -1.44 19.53 -1.91
N ASP A 133 -2.26 20.35 -2.56
CA ASP A 133 -2.26 21.80 -2.39
C ASP A 133 -2.69 22.19 -0.96
N GLU A 134 -3.73 21.56 -0.41
CA GLU A 134 -4.17 21.77 0.98
C GLU A 134 -3.08 21.43 2.00
N ILE A 135 -2.35 20.32 1.80
CA ILE A 135 -1.24 19.95 2.68
C ILE A 135 -0.10 20.96 2.58
N SER A 136 0.20 21.42 1.37
CA SER A 136 1.25 22.41 1.15
C SER A 136 0.89 23.75 1.79
N GLU A 137 -0.36 24.19 1.66
CA GLU A 137 -0.88 25.39 2.31
C GLU A 137 -0.83 25.26 3.84
N PHE A 138 -1.29 24.14 4.39
CA PHE A 138 -1.24 23.87 5.83
C PHE A 138 0.18 23.93 6.39
N LEU A 139 1.16 23.31 5.73
CA LEU A 139 2.55 23.32 6.20
C LEU A 139 3.19 24.71 6.09
N LYS A 140 2.88 25.47 5.04
CA LYS A 140 3.28 26.88 4.94
C LYS A 140 2.66 27.72 6.05
N ASP A 141 1.39 27.50 6.37
CA ASP A 141 0.72 28.23 7.43
C ASP A 141 1.33 27.94 8.80
N LEU A 142 1.59 26.65 9.06
CA LEU A 142 2.21 26.18 10.30
C LEU A 142 3.62 26.76 10.49
N PHE A 143 4.50 26.62 9.49
CA PHE A 143 5.92 26.96 9.66
C PHE A 143 6.25 28.40 9.27
N ILE A 144 5.64 28.96 8.22
CA ILE A 144 6.01 30.27 7.67
C ILE A 144 5.00 31.34 8.12
N ASN A 145 3.70 31.16 7.82
CA ASN A 145 2.74 32.25 8.00
C ASN A 145 2.39 32.55 9.46
N SER A 146 2.66 31.61 10.37
CA SER A 146 2.50 31.76 11.82
C SER A 146 3.41 32.84 12.44
N HIS A 147 4.50 33.23 11.78
CA HIS A 147 5.40 34.29 12.27
C HIS A 147 4.73 35.68 12.32
N LYS A 148 4.78 36.32 13.48
CA LYS A 148 4.26 37.67 13.76
C LYS A 148 5.36 38.62 14.28
N GLY A 149 5.13 39.94 14.20
CA GLY A 149 6.02 40.99 14.74
C GLY A 149 6.95 41.65 13.70
N SER A 150 7.79 42.59 14.15
CA SER A 150 8.57 43.49 13.27
C SER A 150 9.63 42.80 12.39
N PHE A 151 10.04 41.57 12.74
CA PHE A 151 11.00 40.77 11.97
C PHE A 151 10.34 39.61 11.20
N ALA A 152 9.00 39.58 11.14
CA ALA A 152 8.27 38.47 10.52
C ALA A 152 8.67 38.26 9.05
N SER A 153 8.82 39.32 8.25
CA SER A 153 9.19 39.18 6.84
C SER A 153 10.55 38.50 6.63
N ILE A 154 11.54 38.81 7.48
CA ILE A 154 12.87 38.18 7.42
C ILE A 154 12.77 36.71 7.83
N LYS A 155 12.05 36.41 8.92
CA LYS A 155 11.83 35.03 9.35
C LYS A 155 11.13 34.21 8.28
N LYS A 156 10.04 34.72 7.72
CA LYS A 156 9.29 34.09 6.61
C LYS A 156 10.17 33.84 5.38
N ALA A 157 11.07 34.76 5.08
CA ALA A 157 11.99 34.62 3.95
C ALA A 157 13.11 33.58 4.19
N LEU A 158 13.39 33.18 5.43
CA LEU A 158 14.46 32.21 5.75
C LEU A 158 13.93 30.85 6.23
N GLN A 159 12.70 30.83 6.76
CA GLN A 159 12.12 29.65 7.38
C GLN A 159 11.72 28.60 6.33
N PRO A 160 12.26 27.37 6.41
CA PRO A 160 11.77 26.24 5.62
C PRO A 160 10.42 25.73 6.13
N ASP A 161 9.63 25.17 5.21
CA ASP A 161 8.32 24.54 5.46
C ASP A 161 8.28 23.05 5.06
N MET A 162 9.38 22.53 4.50
CA MET A 162 9.48 21.13 4.12
C MET A 162 10.79 20.50 4.61
N GLY A 163 10.69 19.45 5.42
CA GLY A 163 11.81 18.56 5.72
C GLY A 163 11.81 17.37 4.76
N ILE A 164 12.93 17.10 4.10
CA ILE A 164 13.14 15.92 3.24
C ILE A 164 14.04 14.93 3.98
N SER A 165 13.58 13.70 4.13
CA SER A 165 14.34 12.62 4.78
C SER A 165 15.03 11.74 3.75
N PHE A 166 16.30 11.45 4.00
CA PHE A 166 17.14 10.63 3.15
C PHE A 166 17.63 9.40 3.90
N TYR A 167 17.85 8.32 3.15
CA TYR A 167 18.57 7.15 3.61
C TYR A 167 19.57 6.71 2.54
N VAL A 168 20.87 6.75 2.86
CA VAL A 168 21.95 6.46 1.89
C VAL A 168 21.79 7.28 0.60
N ASN A 169 21.54 8.58 0.76
CA ASN A 169 21.34 9.54 -0.34
C ASN A 169 20.08 9.36 -1.20
N HIS A 170 19.18 8.45 -0.82
CA HIS A 170 17.89 8.27 -1.49
C HIS A 170 16.79 9.01 -0.72
N ILE A 171 15.97 9.80 -1.40
CA ILE A 171 14.77 10.41 -0.80
C ILE A 171 13.82 9.29 -0.39
N VAL A 172 13.50 9.16 0.89
CA VAL A 172 12.59 8.13 1.41
C VAL A 172 11.31 8.68 2.01
N SER A 173 11.30 9.97 2.38
CA SER A 173 10.12 10.66 2.88
C SER A 173 10.31 12.18 2.85
N SER A 174 9.23 12.90 3.12
CA SER A 174 9.23 14.32 3.45
C SER A 174 8.10 14.60 4.43
N THR A 175 8.12 15.75 5.11
CA THR A 175 7.00 16.18 5.98
C THR A 175 5.67 16.19 5.22
N HIS A 176 5.70 16.66 3.97
CA HIS A 176 4.57 16.70 3.04
C HIS A 176 4.02 15.31 2.72
N THR A 177 4.89 14.38 2.29
CA THR A 177 4.47 13.01 1.95
C THR A 177 4.05 12.23 3.20
N GLY A 178 4.73 12.42 4.34
CA GLY A 178 4.38 11.79 5.60
C GLY A 178 2.99 12.21 6.09
N LEU A 179 2.69 13.52 6.03
CA LEU A 179 1.37 14.03 6.39
C LEU A 179 0.29 13.48 5.46
N LEU A 180 0.53 13.46 4.14
CA LEU A 180 -0.41 12.87 3.19
C LEU A 180 -0.69 11.39 3.50
N LEU A 181 0.37 10.60 3.68
CA LEU A 181 0.29 9.15 3.91
C LEU A 181 -0.35 8.81 5.26
N SER A 182 -0.35 9.73 6.22
CA SER A 182 -1.03 9.55 7.51
C SER A 182 -2.55 9.45 7.42
N GLY A 183 -3.15 9.90 6.31
CA GLY A 183 -4.60 9.85 6.10
C GLY A 183 -5.38 11.02 6.70
N LEU A 184 -4.70 12.01 7.28
CA LEU A 184 -5.32 13.26 7.74
C LEU A 184 -5.91 14.03 6.54
N GLU A 185 -7.04 14.72 6.78
CA GLU A 185 -7.68 15.64 5.85
C GLU A 185 -7.68 17.05 6.45
N LYS A 186 -8.00 18.07 5.65
CA LYS A 186 -8.03 19.47 6.08
C LYS A 186 -8.79 19.68 7.38
N VAL A 187 -9.98 19.08 7.54
CA VAL A 187 -10.79 19.24 8.76
C VAL A 187 -10.02 18.87 10.03
N GLN A 188 -9.19 17.82 10.00
CA GLN A 188 -8.35 17.44 11.14
C GLN A 188 -7.09 18.31 11.29
N LEU A 189 -6.73 19.07 10.24
CA LEU A 189 -5.59 19.98 10.21
C LEU A 189 -5.99 21.43 10.55
N SER A 190 -7.26 21.82 10.34
CA SER A 190 -7.69 23.22 10.27
C SER A 190 -8.61 23.69 11.40
N GLU A 191 -8.99 22.84 12.36
CA GLU A 191 -9.99 23.21 13.37
C GLU A 191 -9.36 23.70 14.69
N GLU A 192 -9.63 24.97 15.02
CA GLU A 192 -9.97 25.49 16.36
C GLU A 192 -8.97 25.47 17.52
N PHE A 193 -7.73 25.01 17.36
CA PHE A 193 -6.82 24.94 18.51
C PHE A 193 -5.68 25.95 18.44
N GLU A 194 -5.44 26.62 19.56
CA GLU A 194 -4.30 27.55 19.77
C GLU A 194 -2.93 26.87 19.60
N ASP A 195 -2.88 25.53 19.54
CA ASP A 195 -1.67 24.71 19.35
C ASP A 195 -1.89 23.54 18.36
N THR A 196 -1.66 23.80 17.07
CA THR A 196 -1.93 22.88 15.95
C THR A 196 -0.97 21.69 15.85
N GLU A 197 0.29 21.86 16.26
CA GLU A 197 1.31 20.80 16.27
C GLU A 197 0.96 19.71 17.30
N ASP A 198 0.56 20.16 18.49
CA ASP A 198 0.16 19.33 19.61
C ASP A 198 -1.03 18.43 19.25
N ASN A 199 -1.97 18.95 18.47
CA ASN A 199 -3.15 18.19 18.04
C ASN A 199 -2.85 17.18 16.95
N THR A 200 -2.05 17.56 15.95
CA THR A 200 -1.61 16.61 14.91
C THR A 200 -0.91 15.42 15.57
N THR A 201 -0.03 15.68 16.53
CA THR A 201 0.67 14.65 17.31
C THR A 201 -0.30 13.78 18.11
N LYS A 202 -1.27 14.38 18.82
CA LYS A 202 -2.30 13.65 19.58
C LYS A 202 -3.15 12.74 18.68
N ILE A 203 -3.60 13.24 17.52
CA ILE A 203 -4.40 12.46 16.56
C ILE A 203 -3.59 11.28 16.02
N LEU A 204 -2.34 11.52 15.58
CA LEU A 204 -1.48 10.46 15.08
C LEU A 204 -1.17 9.41 16.15
N TYR A 205 -0.98 9.82 17.40
CA TYR A 205 -0.84 8.91 18.53
C TYR A 205 -2.09 8.05 18.74
N MET A 206 -3.29 8.65 18.71
CA MET A 206 -4.56 7.92 18.83
C MET A 206 -4.75 6.90 17.70
N VAL A 207 -4.43 7.27 16.47
CA VAL A 207 -4.46 6.36 15.31
C VAL A 207 -3.46 5.22 15.49
N GLY A 208 -2.22 5.52 15.87
CA GLY A 208 -1.19 4.50 16.13
C GLY A 208 -1.60 3.53 17.24
N LYS A 209 -2.21 4.05 18.31
CA LYS A 209 -2.77 3.25 19.40
C LYS A 209 -3.88 2.32 18.90
N GLU A 210 -4.85 2.82 18.12
CA GLU A 210 -5.92 2.01 17.55
C GLU A 210 -5.38 0.87 16.66
N LEU A 211 -4.40 1.17 15.80
CA LEU A 211 -3.73 0.16 14.96
C LEU A 211 -3.06 -0.92 15.82
N GLY A 212 -2.34 -0.53 16.87
CA GLY A 212 -1.67 -1.46 17.79
C GLY A 212 -2.64 -2.31 18.60
N GLU A 213 -3.72 -1.70 19.12
CA GLU A 213 -4.77 -2.41 19.86
C GLU A 213 -5.52 -3.40 18.98
N TYR A 214 -5.83 -3.02 17.73
CA TYR A 214 -6.47 -3.91 16.76
C TYR A 214 -5.59 -5.13 16.45
N LEU A 215 -4.30 -4.92 16.18
CA LEU A 215 -3.34 -6.00 15.95
C LEU A 215 -3.19 -6.90 17.18
N GLY A 216 -3.07 -6.30 18.37
CA GLY A 216 -3.00 -7.03 19.64
C GLY A 216 -4.26 -7.85 19.94
N TRP A 217 -5.43 -7.36 19.52
CA TRP A 217 -6.69 -8.07 19.60
C TRP A 217 -6.75 -9.26 18.64
N LEU A 218 -6.36 -9.10 17.37
CA LEU A 218 -6.31 -10.20 16.39
C LEU A 218 -5.46 -11.37 16.88
N LYS A 219 -4.32 -11.10 17.51
CA LYS A 219 -3.42 -12.13 18.07
C LYS A 219 -4.08 -13.00 19.15
N LYS A 220 -5.14 -12.53 19.80
CA LYS A 220 -5.87 -13.27 20.84
C LYS A 220 -6.94 -14.21 20.27
N LEU A 221 -7.33 -14.03 19.00
CA LEU A 221 -8.32 -14.88 18.36
C LEU A 221 -7.70 -16.25 17.98
N PRO A 222 -8.32 -17.38 18.36
CA PRO A 222 -7.79 -18.71 18.06
C PRO A 222 -7.53 -18.97 16.57
N GLU A 223 -8.43 -18.48 15.71
CA GLU A 223 -8.37 -18.59 14.24
C GLU A 223 -7.14 -17.90 13.66
N PHE A 224 -6.68 -16.84 14.34
CA PHE A 224 -5.63 -15.95 13.85
C PHE A 224 -4.33 -16.07 14.65
N LYS A 225 -4.18 -17.13 15.45
CA LYS A 225 -2.94 -17.39 16.20
C LYS A 225 -1.73 -17.24 15.27
N SER A 226 -0.89 -16.26 15.59
CA SER A 226 0.18 -15.84 14.70
C SER A 226 1.16 -16.99 14.46
N ILE A 227 1.64 -17.07 13.23
CA ILE A 227 2.74 -17.96 12.87
C ILE A 227 4.00 -17.20 13.26
N LYS A 228 4.79 -17.73 14.21
CA LYS A 228 6.08 -17.13 14.55
C LYS A 228 6.93 -17.10 13.28
N THR A 229 7.42 -15.92 12.93
CA THR A 229 8.36 -15.71 11.84
C THR A 229 9.70 -15.35 12.47
N ASN A 230 10.78 -16.05 12.10
CA ASN A 230 12.14 -15.65 12.44
C ASN A 230 12.70 -14.67 11.39
N ALA A 231 11.83 -14.10 10.56
CA ALA A 231 12.15 -13.69 9.21
C ALA A 231 12.41 -12.17 9.10
N PHE A 232 13.06 -11.58 10.08
CA PHE A 232 13.42 -10.16 10.03
C PHE A 232 14.89 -9.97 10.30
N LYS A 233 15.51 -9.14 9.46
CA LYS A 233 16.89 -8.72 9.57
C LYS A 233 16.86 -7.20 9.61
N TYR A 234 16.93 -6.62 10.81
CA TYR A 234 16.98 -5.16 10.91
C TYR A 234 18.41 -4.72 10.56
N GLU A 235 18.65 -4.43 9.28
CA GLU A 235 19.92 -4.00 8.68
C GLU A 235 19.94 -2.48 8.42
N ILE A 236 18.93 -1.76 8.90
CA ILE A 236 18.91 -0.30 8.87
C ILE A 236 19.94 0.24 9.87
N GLU A 237 20.78 1.14 9.39
CA GLU A 237 21.74 1.88 10.19
C GLU A 237 21.21 3.29 10.41
N ASP A 238 20.82 3.62 11.66
CA ASP A 238 20.23 4.92 11.99
C ASP A 238 21.16 6.10 11.59
N SER A 239 22.47 5.91 11.66
CA SER A 239 23.48 6.90 11.25
C SER A 239 23.50 7.23 9.75
N LYS A 240 22.83 6.42 8.92
CA LYS A 240 22.69 6.65 7.47
C LYS A 240 21.43 7.46 7.12
N PHE A 241 20.58 7.76 8.11
CA PHE A 241 19.51 8.73 7.96
C PHE A 241 20.02 10.14 8.19
N TYR A 242 19.52 11.06 7.37
CA TYR A 242 19.68 12.49 7.57
C TYR A 242 18.48 13.22 6.95
N TYR A 243 18.33 14.48 7.28
CA TYR A 243 17.28 15.32 6.71
C TYR A 243 17.86 16.64 6.19
N GLN A 244 17.12 17.25 5.27
CA GLN A 244 17.38 18.58 4.75
C GLN A 244 16.08 19.37 4.80
N ASP A 245 16.12 20.51 5.47
CA ASP A 245 15.00 21.44 5.48
C ASP A 245 15.14 22.41 4.30
N VAL A 246 14.07 22.53 3.53
CA VAL A 246 14.00 23.36 2.32
C VAL A 246 12.69 24.11 2.28
N LYS A 247 12.62 25.13 1.42
CA LYS A 247 11.34 25.71 1.04
C LYS A 247 10.68 24.88 -0.03
N SER A 248 9.42 24.51 0.21
CA SER A 248 8.62 23.68 -0.69
C SER A 248 8.51 24.29 -2.09
N ASP A 249 8.27 25.60 -2.20
CA ASP A 249 8.15 26.29 -3.48
C ASP A 249 9.44 26.27 -4.30
N GLU A 250 10.58 26.50 -3.65
CA GLU A 250 11.90 26.43 -4.30
C GLU A 250 12.22 24.99 -4.72
N PHE A 251 11.92 24.02 -3.86
CA PHE A 251 12.11 22.60 -4.18
C PHE A 251 11.23 22.15 -5.36
N PHE A 252 9.93 22.42 -5.32
CA PHE A 252 9.00 21.95 -6.34
C PHE A 252 9.19 22.68 -7.68
N SER A 253 9.55 23.96 -7.69
CA SER A 253 9.81 24.69 -8.94
C SER A 253 11.09 24.25 -9.65
N SER A 254 12.07 23.69 -8.92
CA SER A 254 13.36 23.27 -9.47
C SER A 254 13.53 21.75 -9.65
N SER A 255 12.62 20.96 -9.09
CA SER A 255 12.63 19.48 -9.19
C SER A 255 11.65 18.96 -10.24
N PHE A 256 11.90 17.74 -10.71
CA PHE A 256 11.00 16.99 -11.61
C PHE A 256 10.60 17.75 -12.89
N ASN A 257 9.40 18.32 -12.93
CA ASN A 257 8.87 18.98 -14.11
C ASN A 257 9.44 20.38 -14.34
N LYS A 258 10.12 20.95 -13.33
CA LYS A 258 10.72 22.30 -13.38
C LYS A 258 9.72 23.36 -13.86
N SER A 259 8.52 23.30 -13.30
CA SER A 259 7.41 24.21 -13.62
C SER A 259 6.71 24.62 -12.34
N ASP A 260 5.93 25.70 -12.39
CA ASP A 260 5.11 26.18 -11.27
C ASP A 260 3.91 25.28 -10.92
N GLN A 261 3.91 24.04 -11.41
CA GLN A 261 2.85 23.06 -11.15
C GLN A 261 3.22 22.19 -9.94
N ASN A 262 3.23 22.81 -8.77
CA ASN A 262 3.64 22.20 -7.50
C ASN A 262 2.93 20.85 -7.25
N SER A 263 1.63 20.75 -7.51
CA SER A 263 0.86 19.50 -7.37
C SER A 263 1.41 18.33 -8.20
N ILE A 264 1.91 18.57 -9.41
CA ILE A 264 2.57 17.52 -10.21
C ILE A 264 3.89 17.11 -9.56
N ASN A 265 4.73 18.07 -9.19
CA ASN A 265 6.04 17.79 -8.62
C ASN A 265 5.95 17.13 -7.24
N PHE A 266 4.95 17.50 -6.44
CA PHE A 266 4.62 16.84 -5.19
C PHE A 266 4.11 15.41 -5.43
N SER A 267 3.25 15.19 -6.43
CA SER A 267 2.86 13.81 -6.80
C SER A 267 4.06 12.94 -7.17
N LEU A 268 5.03 13.49 -7.92
CA LEU A 268 6.25 12.78 -8.29
C LEU A 268 7.18 12.55 -7.09
N LEU A 269 7.27 13.50 -6.14
CA LEU A 269 7.96 13.31 -4.86
C LEU A 269 7.33 12.18 -4.03
N LEU A 270 5.99 12.11 -3.99
CA LEU A 270 5.25 11.04 -3.32
C LEU A 270 5.55 9.68 -3.95
N PHE A 271 5.54 9.60 -5.29
CA PHE A 271 5.87 8.38 -6.02
C PHE A 271 7.30 7.94 -5.75
N LEU A 272 8.26 8.87 -5.81
CA LEU A 272 9.67 8.62 -5.51
C LEU A 272 9.86 8.12 -4.08
N SER A 273 9.32 8.83 -3.10
CA SER A 273 9.43 8.46 -1.69
C SER A 273 8.85 7.08 -1.42
N THR A 274 7.68 6.77 -2.02
CA THR A 274 7.02 5.47 -1.86
C THR A 274 7.86 4.33 -2.45
N VAL A 275 8.38 4.47 -3.67
CA VAL A 275 9.18 3.41 -4.31
C VAL A 275 10.52 3.24 -3.59
N ASN A 276 11.16 4.34 -3.19
CA ASN A 276 12.43 4.32 -2.47
C ASN A 276 12.28 3.75 -1.06
N PHE A 277 11.16 4.00 -0.38
CA PHE A 277 10.89 3.38 0.91
C PHE A 277 10.81 1.86 0.78
N ILE A 278 10.18 1.34 -0.27
CA ILE A 278 10.19 -0.11 -0.52
C ILE A 278 11.61 -0.62 -0.84
N ASP A 279 12.31 0.01 -1.79
CA ASP A 279 13.60 -0.49 -2.29
C ASP A 279 14.76 -0.34 -1.29
N HIS A 280 14.79 0.76 -0.56
CA HIS A 280 15.90 1.10 0.33
C HIS A 280 15.62 0.82 1.80
N ILE A 281 14.37 0.92 2.25
CA ILE A 281 14.02 0.70 3.67
C ILE A 281 13.52 -0.72 3.91
N PHE A 282 12.42 -1.14 3.27
CA PHE A 282 11.83 -2.44 3.59
C PHE A 282 12.75 -3.64 3.27
N THR A 283 13.53 -3.58 2.19
CA THR A 283 14.52 -4.61 1.84
C THR A 283 15.59 -4.83 2.92
N ARG A 284 15.82 -3.83 3.77
CA ARG A 284 16.77 -3.86 4.90
C ARG A 284 16.13 -4.15 6.24
N ILE A 285 14.81 -4.34 6.30
CA ILE A 285 14.12 -4.73 7.53
C ILE A 285 13.63 -6.18 7.42
N ILE A 286 13.26 -6.59 6.21
CA ILE A 286 12.61 -7.86 5.93
C ILE A 286 13.63 -8.87 5.43
N SER A 287 13.61 -10.09 5.97
CA SER A 287 14.40 -11.19 5.42
C SER A 287 13.66 -11.91 4.28
N GLU A 288 14.40 -12.68 3.48
CA GLU A 288 13.85 -13.47 2.37
C GLU A 288 12.78 -14.47 2.81
N ASP A 289 12.75 -14.86 4.09
CA ASP A 289 11.78 -15.81 4.64
C ASP A 289 10.34 -15.24 4.76
N VAL A 290 10.13 -13.92 4.69
CA VAL A 290 8.77 -13.31 4.65
C VAL A 290 8.29 -13.13 3.21
N VAL A 291 8.22 -14.25 2.50
CA VAL A 291 7.87 -14.26 1.07
C VAL A 291 6.50 -13.61 0.79
N TYR A 292 5.48 -13.90 1.61
CA TYR A 292 4.10 -13.46 1.34
C TYR A 292 3.89 -11.95 1.52
N SER A 293 4.00 -11.46 2.75
CA SER A 293 3.60 -10.08 3.10
C SER A 293 4.45 -9.06 2.35
N PHE A 294 5.74 -9.35 2.15
CA PHE A 294 6.61 -8.47 1.42
C PHE A 294 6.34 -8.48 -0.09
N PHE A 295 6.13 -9.64 -0.71
CA PHE A 295 5.67 -9.70 -2.10
C PHE A 295 4.38 -8.90 -2.27
N LYS A 296 3.40 -9.08 -1.37
CA LYS A 296 2.13 -8.35 -1.39
C LYS A 296 2.35 -6.83 -1.36
N ILE A 297 3.18 -6.33 -0.45
CA ILE A 297 3.50 -4.89 -0.35
C ILE A 297 4.11 -4.38 -1.66
N LYS A 298 5.15 -5.07 -2.16
CA LYS A 298 5.85 -4.71 -3.41
C LYS A 298 4.89 -4.69 -4.60
N PHE A 299 4.07 -5.73 -4.72
CA PHE A 299 3.14 -5.90 -5.82
C PHE A 299 2.05 -4.83 -5.82
N ILE A 300 1.40 -4.60 -4.66
CA ILE A 300 0.33 -3.60 -4.52
C ILE A 300 0.86 -2.20 -4.78
N MET A 301 2.00 -1.84 -4.20
CA MET A 301 2.65 -0.55 -4.41
C MET A 301 2.95 -0.34 -5.90
N LEU A 302 3.63 -1.30 -6.55
CA LEU A 302 4.02 -1.19 -7.95
C LEU A 302 2.81 -1.12 -8.89
N TYR A 303 1.77 -1.91 -8.63
CA TYR A 303 0.52 -1.89 -9.39
C TYR A 303 -0.13 -0.50 -9.36
N HIS A 304 -0.30 0.07 -8.16
CA HIS A 304 -0.94 1.37 -7.98
C HIS A 304 -0.07 2.54 -8.47
N LEU A 305 1.25 2.45 -8.31
CA LEU A 305 2.18 3.40 -8.88
C LEU A 305 2.10 3.43 -10.41
N ALA A 306 2.12 2.27 -11.08
CA ALA A 306 1.99 2.18 -12.53
C ALA A 306 0.66 2.75 -13.03
N SER A 307 -0.44 2.44 -12.34
CA SER A 307 -1.76 2.99 -12.65
C SER A 307 -1.80 4.52 -12.50
N SER A 308 -1.20 5.03 -11.43
CA SER A 308 -1.17 6.47 -11.14
C SER A 308 -0.29 7.24 -12.12
N LEU A 309 0.88 6.71 -12.50
CA LEU A 309 1.69 7.29 -13.56
C LEU A 309 0.95 7.37 -14.90
N LYS A 310 0.19 6.33 -15.26
CA LYS A 310 -0.65 6.34 -16.48
C LYS A 310 -1.79 7.37 -16.39
N LYS A 311 -2.38 7.55 -15.22
CA LYS A 311 -3.41 8.57 -14.98
C LYS A 311 -2.82 9.98 -15.03
N LEU A 312 -1.63 10.18 -14.47
CA LEU A 312 -0.88 11.43 -14.58
C LEU A 312 -0.59 11.75 -16.05
N GLU A 313 -0.12 10.77 -16.83
CA GLU A 313 0.10 10.91 -18.28
C GLU A 313 -1.18 11.39 -18.98
N SER A 314 -2.28 10.67 -18.75
CA SER A 314 -3.60 10.94 -19.35
C SER A 314 -4.14 12.32 -18.98
N TYR A 315 -3.82 12.80 -17.78
CA TYR A 315 -4.22 14.10 -17.28
C TYR A 315 -3.38 15.24 -17.86
N CYS A 316 -2.06 15.07 -17.90
CA CYS A 316 -1.12 16.13 -18.22
C CYS A 316 -0.90 16.33 -19.72
N TYR A 317 -0.96 15.26 -20.52
CA TYR A 317 -0.67 15.34 -21.96
C TYR A 317 -1.65 16.25 -22.72
N PRO A 318 -2.99 16.13 -22.54
CA PRO A 318 -3.93 17.03 -23.21
C PRO A 318 -3.76 18.50 -22.82
N LYS A 319 -3.28 18.75 -21.60
CA LYS A 319 -3.05 20.11 -21.06
C LYS A 319 -1.66 20.65 -21.37
N ASN A 320 -0.81 19.87 -22.03
CA ASN A 320 0.61 20.16 -22.25
C ASN A 320 1.34 20.62 -20.98
N SER A 321 1.00 20.00 -19.84
CA SER A 321 1.43 20.50 -18.52
C SER A 321 2.77 19.91 -18.06
N LEU A 322 3.29 18.92 -18.80
CA LEU A 322 4.63 18.36 -18.61
C LEU A 322 5.61 18.94 -19.64
N SER A 323 6.85 19.20 -19.19
CA SER A 323 7.98 19.50 -20.07
C SER A 323 8.29 18.30 -20.99
N ASN A 324 9.03 18.53 -22.07
CA ASN A 324 9.40 17.45 -22.99
C ASN A 324 10.26 16.37 -22.31
N ASP A 325 11.19 16.78 -21.44
CA ASP A 325 12.03 15.85 -20.68
C ASP A 325 11.19 15.00 -19.73
N SER A 326 10.24 15.61 -19.01
CA SER A 326 9.28 14.92 -18.16
C SER A 326 8.44 13.88 -18.92
N LYS A 327 7.99 14.22 -20.13
CA LYS A 327 7.26 13.27 -20.99
C LYS A 327 8.13 12.07 -21.35
N GLU A 328 9.41 12.27 -21.64
CA GLU A 328 10.32 11.15 -21.95
C GLU A 328 10.61 10.27 -20.72
N PHE A 329 10.76 10.83 -19.51
CA PHE A 329 10.86 10.03 -18.28
C PHE A 329 9.60 9.17 -18.03
N LEU A 330 8.43 9.79 -18.15
CA LEU A 330 7.16 9.10 -17.95
C LEU A 330 6.96 7.96 -18.98
N LYS A 331 7.23 8.26 -20.25
CA LYS A 331 7.22 7.30 -21.35
C LYS A 331 8.22 6.17 -21.16
N LYS A 332 9.43 6.46 -20.65
CA LYS A 332 10.44 5.46 -20.31
C LYS A 332 9.87 4.46 -19.29
N ILE A 333 9.21 4.94 -18.23
CA ILE A 333 8.57 4.06 -17.23
C ILE A 333 7.43 3.25 -17.86
N LEU A 334 6.44 3.91 -18.47
CA LEU A 334 5.16 3.31 -18.88
C LEU A 334 5.27 2.39 -20.11
N LYS A 335 6.32 2.50 -20.92
CA LYS A 335 6.51 1.61 -22.09
C LYS A 335 7.03 0.23 -21.75
N ASP A 336 7.49 0.00 -20.52
CA ASP A 336 8.06 -1.27 -20.08
C ASP A 336 7.05 -2.43 -20.16
N LYS A 337 7.51 -3.59 -20.67
CA LYS A 337 6.66 -4.77 -20.89
C LYS A 337 6.32 -5.49 -19.58
N ASP A 338 7.28 -5.60 -18.67
CA ASP A 338 7.08 -6.29 -17.38
C ASP A 338 6.16 -5.46 -16.48
N LEU A 339 6.28 -4.13 -16.51
CA LEU A 339 5.37 -3.24 -15.78
C LEU A 339 3.92 -3.40 -16.27
N LYS A 340 3.70 -3.43 -17.59
CA LYS A 340 2.38 -3.68 -18.18
C LYS A 340 1.82 -5.05 -17.83
N MET A 341 2.67 -6.08 -17.84
CA MET A 341 2.31 -7.43 -17.42
C MET A 341 1.81 -7.44 -15.98
N ILE A 342 2.54 -6.83 -15.04
CA ILE A 342 2.15 -6.71 -13.63
C ILE A 342 0.83 -5.94 -13.49
N GLN A 343 0.72 -4.79 -14.15
CA GLN A 343 -0.47 -3.92 -14.10
C GLN A 343 -1.74 -4.61 -14.64
N SER A 344 -1.60 -5.56 -15.58
CA SER A 344 -2.75 -6.31 -16.12
C SER A 344 -3.41 -7.27 -15.11
N LYS A 345 -2.74 -7.60 -14.00
CA LYS A 345 -3.21 -8.62 -13.05
C LYS A 345 -4.11 -8.05 -11.95
N THR A 346 -5.21 -7.42 -12.36
CA THR A 346 -6.17 -6.78 -11.47
C THR A 346 -6.81 -7.76 -10.48
N GLU A 347 -7.14 -8.97 -10.91
CA GLU A 347 -7.75 -9.98 -10.04
C GLU A 347 -6.79 -10.43 -8.94
N LEU A 348 -5.53 -10.72 -9.28
CA LEU A 348 -4.49 -11.01 -8.28
C LEU A 348 -4.35 -9.86 -7.28
N ARG A 349 -4.26 -8.62 -7.76
CA ARG A 349 -4.22 -7.44 -6.88
C ARG A 349 -5.40 -7.43 -5.92
N ASN A 350 -6.61 -7.69 -6.39
CA ASN A 350 -7.80 -7.72 -5.54
C ASN A 350 -7.73 -8.83 -4.48
N ILE A 351 -7.22 -10.01 -4.83
CA ILE A 351 -7.02 -11.10 -3.86
C ILE A 351 -6.01 -10.70 -2.78
N LEU A 352 -4.86 -10.13 -3.19
CA LEU A 352 -3.81 -9.70 -2.26
C LEU A 352 -4.28 -8.58 -1.31
N VAL A 353 -5.10 -7.65 -1.82
CA VAL A 353 -5.68 -6.55 -1.03
C VAL A 353 -6.76 -7.05 -0.08
N HIS A 354 -7.76 -7.78 -0.58
CA HIS A 354 -9.00 -8.05 0.14
C HIS A 354 -9.06 -9.39 0.87
N TYR A 355 -7.99 -10.21 0.78
CA TYR A 355 -7.95 -11.61 1.25
C TYR A 355 -9.09 -12.48 0.72
N LYS A 356 -9.73 -12.09 -0.38
CA LYS A 356 -10.88 -12.81 -0.93
C LYS A 356 -10.47 -13.51 -2.20
N ILE A 357 -10.36 -14.83 -2.12
CA ILE A 357 -10.07 -15.66 -3.28
C ILE A 357 -11.40 -15.90 -4.00
N GLY A 358 -11.48 -15.51 -5.27
CA GLY A 358 -12.70 -15.60 -6.07
C GLY A 358 -13.24 -17.03 -6.20
N LYS A 359 -14.44 -17.22 -6.75
CA LYS A 359 -15.03 -18.56 -6.95
C LYS A 359 -14.42 -19.33 -8.15
N ASN A 360 -13.31 -18.87 -8.73
CA ASN A 360 -12.73 -19.47 -9.93
C ASN A 360 -12.19 -20.87 -9.64
N SER A 361 -13.01 -21.88 -9.95
CA SER A 361 -12.92 -23.27 -9.49
C SER A 361 -11.64 -24.00 -9.88
N ASP A 362 -11.02 -23.59 -10.97
CA ASP A 362 -10.02 -24.41 -11.67
C ASP A 362 -8.68 -24.42 -10.94
N LEU A 363 -8.45 -23.42 -10.08
CA LEU A 363 -7.30 -23.28 -9.19
C LEU A 363 -7.23 -24.32 -8.07
N TYR A 364 -8.37 -24.92 -7.68
CA TYR A 364 -8.51 -25.58 -6.37
C TYR A 364 -8.34 -27.09 -6.40
N PHE A 365 -8.05 -27.67 -7.57
CA PHE A 365 -7.96 -29.12 -7.73
C PHE A 365 -6.56 -29.69 -7.47
N SER A 366 -5.53 -28.85 -7.29
CA SER A 366 -4.20 -29.31 -6.85
C SER A 366 -4.12 -29.29 -5.32
N GLY A 367 -3.85 -30.44 -4.71
CA GLY A 367 -3.76 -30.59 -3.25
C GLY A 367 -2.69 -29.73 -2.56
N ASP A 368 -1.79 -29.12 -3.34
CA ASP A 368 -0.65 -28.31 -2.89
C ASP A 368 -0.87 -26.78 -3.05
N PHE A 369 -2.13 -26.35 -3.24
CA PHE A 369 -2.44 -24.94 -3.45
C PHE A 369 -2.00 -24.05 -2.28
N ASN A 370 -1.02 -23.19 -2.56
CA ASN A 370 -0.45 -22.25 -1.61
C ASN A 370 -0.28 -20.86 -2.24
N PHE A 371 0.34 -19.94 -1.51
CA PHE A 371 0.55 -18.57 -1.98
C PHE A 371 1.39 -18.50 -3.27
N LYS A 372 2.48 -19.27 -3.37
CA LYS A 372 3.35 -19.23 -4.56
C LYS A 372 2.59 -19.72 -5.80
N THR A 373 1.90 -20.86 -5.69
CA THR A 373 1.11 -21.41 -6.80
C THR A 373 -0.04 -20.47 -7.22
N LEU A 374 -0.61 -19.71 -6.27
CA LEU A 374 -1.58 -18.66 -6.58
C LEU A 374 -0.95 -17.58 -7.47
N ILE A 375 0.26 -17.10 -7.15
CA ILE A 375 0.95 -16.12 -7.98
C ILE A 375 1.25 -16.68 -9.38
N GLU A 376 1.81 -17.88 -9.45
CA GLU A 376 2.20 -18.56 -10.69
C GLU A 376 1.01 -18.74 -11.65
N TYR A 377 -0.15 -19.10 -11.11
CA TYR A 377 -1.39 -19.19 -11.87
C TYR A 377 -1.73 -17.89 -12.60
N PHE A 378 -1.62 -16.73 -11.94
CA PHE A 378 -1.97 -15.46 -12.57
C PHE A 378 -1.00 -15.03 -13.66
N PHE A 379 0.20 -15.60 -13.70
CA PHE A 379 1.25 -15.22 -14.64
C PHE A 379 1.56 -16.28 -15.70
N ASN A 380 0.76 -17.36 -15.79
CA ASN A 380 0.75 -18.33 -16.90
C ASN A 380 2.15 -18.76 -17.39
N GLY A 381 2.81 -19.63 -16.63
CA GLY A 381 4.11 -20.21 -17.02
C GLY A 381 5.33 -19.49 -16.47
N HIS A 382 5.13 -18.53 -15.55
CA HIS A 382 6.20 -17.96 -14.74
C HIS A 382 6.15 -18.53 -13.32
N THR A 383 7.33 -18.85 -12.79
CA THR A 383 7.53 -19.23 -11.39
C THR A 383 7.36 -18.03 -10.46
N PHE A 384 7.06 -18.28 -9.19
CA PHE A 384 6.98 -17.22 -8.19
C PHE A 384 8.28 -16.38 -8.14
N GLU A 385 9.44 -17.03 -8.17
CA GLU A 385 10.75 -16.39 -8.09
C GLU A 385 11.03 -15.47 -9.29
N GLU A 386 10.64 -15.88 -10.51
CA GLU A 386 10.72 -15.02 -11.69
C GLU A 386 9.84 -13.77 -11.56
N ILE A 387 8.62 -13.93 -11.03
CA ILE A 387 7.66 -12.84 -10.87
C ILE A 387 8.14 -11.88 -9.78
N ASP A 388 8.60 -12.40 -8.63
CA ASP A 388 9.19 -11.57 -7.57
C ASP A 388 10.43 -10.82 -8.07
N GLY A 389 11.29 -11.50 -8.84
CA GLY A 389 12.45 -10.91 -9.50
C GLY A 389 12.05 -9.75 -10.43
N LYS A 390 11.02 -9.93 -11.26
CA LYS A 390 10.47 -8.88 -12.14
C LYS A 390 9.89 -7.71 -11.35
N VAL A 391 9.16 -7.97 -10.27
CA VAL A 391 8.64 -6.93 -9.37
C VAL A 391 9.79 -6.13 -8.77
N ASN A 392 10.80 -6.80 -8.20
CA ASN A 392 11.99 -6.15 -7.62
C ASN A 392 12.75 -5.31 -8.65
N HIS A 393 12.94 -5.85 -9.86
CA HIS A 393 13.59 -5.14 -10.94
C HIS A 393 12.84 -3.85 -11.32
N GLN A 394 11.51 -3.92 -11.46
CA GLN A 394 10.71 -2.75 -11.81
C GLN A 394 10.71 -1.70 -10.70
N ILE A 395 10.70 -2.09 -9.43
CA ILE A 395 10.81 -1.16 -8.30
C ILE A 395 12.14 -0.38 -8.38
N LYS A 396 13.27 -1.07 -8.48
CA LYS A 396 14.61 -0.47 -8.61
C LYS A 396 14.72 0.44 -9.83
N ARG A 397 14.20 -0.02 -10.96
CA ARG A 397 14.24 0.71 -12.23
C ARG A 397 13.42 2.00 -12.14
N ILE A 398 12.20 1.95 -11.60
CA ILE A 398 11.34 3.13 -11.47
C ILE A 398 11.92 4.10 -10.45
N SER A 399 12.43 3.61 -9.31
CA SER A 399 13.19 4.41 -8.34
C SER A 399 14.31 5.19 -9.04
N SER A 400 15.21 4.50 -9.74
CA SER A 400 16.31 5.14 -10.47
C SER A 400 15.85 6.18 -11.50
N ILE A 401 14.76 5.91 -12.23
CA ILE A 401 14.22 6.88 -13.20
C ILE A 401 13.62 8.10 -12.49
N LEU A 402 12.88 7.92 -11.39
CA LEU A 402 12.31 9.02 -10.63
C LEU A 402 13.37 9.87 -9.92
N GLU A 403 14.49 9.26 -9.49
CA GLU A 403 15.64 9.99 -8.97
C GLU A 403 16.36 10.81 -10.04
N GLN A 404 16.55 10.24 -11.24
CA GLN A 404 17.06 10.99 -12.39
C GLN A 404 16.13 12.14 -12.77
N TRP A 405 14.81 11.91 -12.72
CA TRP A 405 13.82 12.92 -13.05
C TRP A 405 13.75 14.02 -11.99
N SER A 406 13.87 13.71 -10.69
CA SER A 406 13.87 14.74 -9.65
C SER A 406 14.97 15.76 -9.91
N ASN A 407 16.12 15.32 -10.42
CA ASN A 407 17.28 16.14 -10.76
C ASN A 407 17.70 17.07 -9.62
N TRP A 408 17.39 16.67 -8.38
CA TRP A 408 17.73 17.42 -7.18
C TRP A 408 19.14 17.00 -6.75
N SER A 409 20.10 17.90 -6.92
CA SER A 409 21.45 17.67 -6.42
C SER A 409 21.49 17.91 -4.92
N LEU A 410 21.89 16.88 -4.20
CA LEU A 410 22.25 16.96 -2.80
C LEU A 410 23.48 17.86 -2.62
N ASP A 411 23.30 19.05 -2.02
CA ASP A 411 24.43 19.85 -1.56
C ASP A 411 24.97 19.24 -0.27
N SER A 412 26.15 18.61 -0.38
CA SER A 412 26.75 17.89 0.75
C SER A 412 27.12 18.75 1.96
N SER A 413 27.09 20.08 1.80
CA SER A 413 27.49 21.02 2.85
C SER A 413 26.38 21.37 3.84
N GLN A 414 25.11 21.03 3.57
CA GLN A 414 23.94 21.51 4.34
C GLN A 414 23.28 20.46 5.25
N TYR A 415 23.96 19.36 5.58
CA TYR A 415 23.31 18.27 6.32
C TYR A 415 23.27 18.46 7.84
N SER A 416 22.07 18.33 8.39
CA SER A 416 21.86 18.05 9.81
C SER A 416 21.77 16.54 10.02
N ARG A 417 22.62 15.98 10.89
CA ARG A 417 22.52 14.57 11.29
C ARG A 417 21.48 14.42 12.40
N TYR A 418 20.74 13.31 12.40
CA TYR A 418 19.92 12.92 13.55
C TYR A 418 20.81 12.82 14.80
N PHE A 419 20.48 13.58 15.84
CA PHE A 419 21.06 13.43 17.18
C PHE A 419 20.09 12.69 18.09
#